data_AF-A0A966TA01-F1
#
_entry.id   AF-A0A966TA01-F1
#
_cell.length_a   1.000
_cell.length_b   1.000
_cell.length_c   1.000
_cell.angle_alpha   90.00
_cell.angle_beta   90.00
_cell.angle_gamma   90.00
#
_symmetry.space_group_name_H-M   'P 1'
#
loop_
_entity.id
_entity.type
_entity.pdbx_description
1 polymer ?
#
loop_
_entity_poly.entity_id
_entity_poly.type
_entity_poly.pdbx_seq_one_letter_code
_entity_poly.pdbx_strand_id
1 'polypeptide(L)'
;MKFNFPVVIIDEDFKSENSSGLGIRVLANAIEEENFEVLGVTSYGDLSSFAQQQSRASAFILSIDDEEFIEENQTALQHLKNFVDEIRFRNEEIPIFLHGETRTSRHIPNEILRELNGFIHMHEDTPEFVARYIVREARTYLDSLPPPFFKALTHYAGDG
;
A
#
# COMPACT_ATOMS: atom_id res chain seq x y z
N MET A 1 -25.34 0.97 1.45
CA MET A 1 -24.09 0.58 2.15
C MET A 1 -22.96 1.31 1.49
N LYS A 2 -22.17 2.12 2.21
CA LYS A 2 -20.89 2.61 1.70
C LYS A 2 -19.87 1.50 1.95
N PHE A 3 -19.34 0.92 0.88
CA PHE A 3 -18.20 0.02 0.99
C PHE A 3 -16.97 0.91 1.13
N ASN A 4 -16.30 0.81 2.27
CA ASN A 4 -15.04 1.51 2.47
C ASN A 4 -13.90 0.56 2.09
N PHE A 5 -13.04 1.04 1.19
CA PHE A 5 -11.88 0.29 0.73
C PHE A 5 -10.59 1.02 1.13
N PRO A 6 -10.03 0.78 2.33
CA PRO A 6 -8.90 1.55 2.81
C PRO A 6 -7.61 1.29 2.05
N VAL A 7 -6.70 2.27 2.08
CA VAL A 7 -5.28 2.07 1.81
C VAL A 7 -4.65 1.44 3.05
N VAL A 8 -3.99 0.32 2.86
CA VAL A 8 -3.30 -0.39 3.94
C VAL A 8 -1.86 0.07 4.01
N ILE A 9 -1.39 0.41 5.21
CA ILE A 9 0.01 0.73 5.48
C ILE A 9 0.57 -0.32 6.43
N ILE A 10 1.66 -0.97 6.03
CA ILE A 10 2.40 -1.94 6.85
C ILE A 10 3.76 -1.32 7.16
N ASP A 11 3.94 -0.94 8.41
CA ASP A 11 5.14 -0.26 8.89
C ASP A 11 5.33 -0.56 10.37
N GLU A 12 6.48 -1.14 10.75
CA GLU A 12 6.76 -1.53 12.14
C GLU A 12 6.72 -0.35 13.11
N ASP A 13 7.06 0.83 12.61
CA ASP A 13 7.13 2.09 13.31
C ASP A 13 5.86 2.94 13.16
N PHE A 14 4.79 2.41 12.55
CA PHE A 14 3.55 3.16 12.35
C PHE A 14 3.01 3.78 13.65
N LYS A 15 3.28 3.15 14.80
CA LYS A 15 2.91 3.63 16.14
C LYS A 15 4.07 4.23 16.95
N SER A 16 5.29 4.21 16.42
CA SER A 16 6.50 4.72 17.07
C SER A 16 6.64 6.23 16.90
N GLU A 17 7.20 6.93 17.89
CA GLU A 17 7.45 8.39 17.84
C GLU A 17 8.77 8.76 17.13
N ASN A 18 9.41 7.82 16.43
CA ASN A 18 10.64 8.07 15.68
C ASN A 18 10.36 8.75 14.33
N SER A 19 11.43 9.14 13.63
CA SER A 19 11.33 9.82 12.34
C SER A 19 10.56 8.99 11.30
N SER A 20 10.85 7.68 11.22
CA SER A 20 10.19 6.73 10.31
C SER A 20 8.67 6.72 10.51
N GLY A 21 8.25 6.45 11.76
CA GLY A 21 6.85 6.45 12.16
C GLY A 21 6.15 7.79 11.95
N LEU A 22 6.84 8.91 12.15
CA LEU A 22 6.29 10.24 11.84
C LEU A 22 6.09 10.42 10.33
N GLY A 23 7.07 10.05 9.51
CA GLY A 23 6.98 10.19 8.05
C GLY A 23 5.80 9.42 7.45
N ILE A 24 5.66 8.15 7.83
CA ILE A 24 4.55 7.33 7.31
C ILE A 24 3.18 7.83 7.79
N ARG A 25 3.08 8.37 9.03
CA ARG A 25 1.82 8.96 9.53
C ARG A 25 1.49 10.29 8.84
N VAL A 26 2.48 11.08 8.46
CA VAL A 26 2.24 12.27 7.64
C VAL A 26 1.66 11.88 6.28
N LEU A 27 2.19 10.83 5.65
CA LEU A 27 1.61 10.28 4.42
C LEU A 27 0.19 9.73 4.65
N ALA A 28 -0.04 9.01 5.75
CA ALA A 28 -1.37 8.51 6.11
C ALA A 28 -2.38 9.66 6.22
N ASN A 29 -2.04 10.72 6.95
CA ASN A 29 -2.90 11.90 7.10
C ASN A 29 -3.16 12.57 5.74
N ALA A 30 -2.15 12.70 4.89
CA ALA A 30 -2.32 13.27 3.55
C ALA A 30 -3.27 12.44 2.67
N ILE A 31 -3.30 11.10 2.83
CA ILE A 31 -4.27 10.23 2.16
C ILE A 31 -5.69 10.43 2.74
N GLU A 32 -5.80 10.60 4.07
CA GLU A 32 -7.09 10.88 4.72
C GLU A 32 -7.68 12.23 4.28
N GLU A 33 -6.85 13.25 4.08
CA GLU A 33 -7.26 14.56 3.53
C GLU A 33 -7.84 14.46 2.10
N GLU A 34 -7.41 13.46 1.32
CA GLU A 34 -7.96 13.12 0.01
C GLU A 34 -9.28 12.29 0.10
N ASN A 35 -9.88 12.23 1.28
CA ASN A 35 -11.11 11.50 1.61
C ASN A 35 -11.00 9.98 1.38
N PHE A 36 -9.84 9.41 1.68
CA PHE A 36 -9.60 7.97 1.64
C PHE A 36 -9.30 7.42 3.04
N GLU A 37 -9.83 6.25 3.36
CA GLU A 37 -9.56 5.62 4.66
C GLU A 37 -8.17 4.99 4.66
N VAL A 38 -7.45 5.10 5.77
CA VAL A 38 -6.13 4.47 5.96
C VAL A 38 -6.19 3.48 7.10
N LEU A 39 -5.59 2.31 6.90
CA LEU A 39 -5.42 1.30 7.94
C LEU A 39 -3.93 1.03 8.14
N GLY A 40 -3.38 1.47 9.27
CA GLY A 40 -1.99 1.21 9.65
C GLY A 40 -1.85 -0.04 10.53
N VAL A 41 -0.92 -0.92 10.14
CA VAL A 41 -0.55 -2.13 10.89
C VAL A 41 0.96 -2.21 11.07
N THR A 42 1.38 -2.81 12.18
CA THR A 42 2.78 -2.78 12.64
C THR A 42 3.57 -4.04 12.32
N SER A 43 3.01 -5.00 11.57
CA SER A 43 3.74 -6.23 11.24
C SER A 43 3.08 -6.98 10.09
N TYR A 44 3.91 -7.70 9.33
CA TYR A 44 3.51 -8.77 8.41
C TYR A 44 2.85 -9.97 9.12
N GLY A 45 3.06 -10.10 10.44
CA GLY A 45 2.79 -11.29 11.25
C GLY A 45 1.34 -11.72 11.44
N ASP A 46 0.40 -11.13 10.70
CA ASP A 46 -0.99 -11.55 10.72
C ASP A 46 -1.58 -11.67 9.31
N LEU A 47 -0.75 -11.99 8.32
CA LEU A 47 -1.09 -12.20 6.90
C LEU A 47 -2.41 -12.98 6.68
N SER A 48 -2.70 -14.00 7.48
CA SER A 48 -3.94 -14.79 7.37
C SER A 48 -5.19 -14.07 7.89
N SER A 49 -5.07 -13.29 8.97
CA SER A 49 -6.12 -12.39 9.48
C SER A 49 -6.28 -11.17 8.55
N PHE A 50 -5.16 -10.70 8.00
CA PHE A 50 -5.05 -9.62 7.04
C PHE A 50 -5.70 -9.99 5.70
N ALA A 51 -5.49 -11.21 5.21
CA ALA A 51 -6.04 -11.71 3.95
C ALA A 51 -7.56 -11.89 3.97
N GLN A 52 -8.18 -12.03 5.16
CA GLN A 52 -9.64 -11.94 5.29
C GLN A 52 -10.14 -10.47 5.22
N GLN A 53 -9.32 -9.50 5.63
CA GLN A 53 -9.61 -8.07 5.49
C GLN A 53 -9.24 -7.52 4.10
N GLN A 54 -8.32 -8.17 3.38
CA GLN A 54 -7.82 -7.78 2.05
C GLN A 54 -8.89 -7.70 0.97
N SER A 55 -10.02 -8.40 1.12
CA SER A 55 -11.19 -8.23 0.23
C SER A 55 -11.69 -6.78 0.18
N ARG A 56 -11.24 -5.92 1.10
CA ARG A 56 -11.56 -4.50 1.16
C ARG A 56 -10.35 -3.57 0.96
N ALA A 57 -9.14 -4.06 0.76
CA ALA A 57 -8.03 -3.14 0.49
C ALA A 57 -8.17 -2.54 -0.92
N SER A 58 -7.79 -1.28 -1.07
CA SER A 58 -7.73 -0.59 -2.37
C SER A 58 -6.30 -0.37 -2.87
N ALA A 59 -5.34 -0.33 -1.94
CA ALA A 59 -3.91 -0.27 -2.20
C ALA A 59 -3.13 -0.71 -0.96
N PHE A 60 -1.87 -1.08 -1.15
CA PHE A 60 -0.92 -1.41 -0.10
C PHE A 60 0.27 -0.47 -0.14
N ILE A 61 0.74 -0.04 1.03
CA ILE A 61 2.02 0.64 1.23
C ILE A 61 2.82 -0.22 2.20
N LEU A 62 3.94 -0.74 1.72
CA LEU A 62 4.87 -1.54 2.51
C LEU A 62 6.02 -0.64 2.90
N SER A 63 6.40 -0.63 4.17
CA SER A 63 7.55 0.11 4.63
C SER A 63 8.73 -0.82 4.86
N ILE A 64 9.92 -0.33 4.55
CA ILE A 64 11.18 -1.05 4.72
C ILE A 64 12.27 -0.04 5.09
N ASP A 65 13.09 -0.37 6.09
CA ASP A 65 14.16 0.49 6.59
C ASP A 65 15.52 0.11 5.94
N ASP A 66 16.43 1.08 5.81
CA ASP A 66 17.83 0.86 5.42
C ASP A 66 18.54 -0.08 6.41
N GLU A 67 18.21 -0.04 7.69
CA GLU A 67 18.77 -0.96 8.71
C GLU A 67 18.47 -2.44 8.38
N GLU A 68 17.33 -2.73 7.74
CA GLU A 68 16.99 -4.09 7.28
C GLU A 68 17.86 -4.56 6.11
N PHE A 69 18.59 -3.66 5.45
CA PHE A 69 19.52 -3.99 4.35
C PHE A 69 20.98 -4.00 4.76
N ILE A 70 21.36 -3.29 5.82
CA ILE A 70 22.76 -3.15 6.26
C ILE A 70 23.31 -4.46 6.82
N GLU A 71 22.47 -5.35 7.36
CA GLU A 71 22.89 -6.62 7.99
C GLU A 71 22.67 -7.88 7.12
N GLU A 72 22.66 -7.80 5.78
CA GLU A 72 22.35 -8.96 4.93
C GLU A 72 21.11 -9.72 5.43
N ASN A 73 20.10 -9.00 5.95
CA ASN A 73 18.94 -9.62 6.57
C ASN A 73 18.02 -10.17 5.49
N GLN A 74 18.43 -11.31 4.90
CA GLN A 74 17.69 -12.07 3.90
C GLN A 74 16.27 -12.37 4.38
N THR A 75 16.04 -12.36 5.69
CA THR A 75 14.74 -12.58 6.31
C THR A 75 13.73 -11.48 6.00
N ALA A 76 14.13 -10.20 6.09
CA ALA A 76 13.23 -9.07 5.80
C ALA A 76 12.83 -9.04 4.32
N LEU A 77 13.81 -9.22 3.43
CA LEU A 77 13.57 -9.38 1.99
C LEU A 77 12.69 -10.59 1.67
N GLN A 78 12.89 -11.73 2.34
CA GLN A 78 12.07 -12.92 2.16
C GLN A 78 10.64 -12.70 2.66
N HIS A 79 10.46 -11.98 3.77
CA HIS A 79 9.13 -11.60 4.27
C HIS A 79 8.40 -10.68 3.29
N LEU A 80 9.08 -9.65 2.79
CA LEU A 80 8.55 -8.75 1.76
C LEU A 80 8.13 -9.54 0.52
N LYS A 81 9.00 -10.42 0.02
CA LYS A 81 8.72 -11.27 -1.13
C LYS A 81 7.49 -12.16 -0.90
N ASN A 82 7.45 -12.88 0.21
CA ASN A 82 6.33 -13.75 0.55
C ASN A 82 5.02 -12.98 0.64
N PHE A 83 5.06 -11.77 1.20
CA PHE A 83 3.92 -10.89 1.34
C PHE A 83 3.39 -10.42 -0.02
N VAL A 84 4.28 -9.95 -0.90
CA VAL A 84 3.93 -9.54 -2.27
C VAL A 84 3.37 -10.72 -3.07
N ASP A 85 4.03 -11.89 -2.99
CA ASP A 85 3.58 -13.13 -3.64
C ASP A 85 2.16 -13.53 -3.17
N GLU A 86 1.86 -13.40 -1.87
CA GLU A 86 0.53 -13.69 -1.32
C GLU A 86 -0.53 -12.69 -1.80
N ILE A 87 -0.20 -11.39 -1.88
CA ILE A 87 -1.11 -10.40 -2.44
C ILE A 87 -1.43 -10.73 -3.89
N ARG A 88 -0.39 -10.97 -4.71
CA ARG A 88 -0.54 -11.23 -6.14
C ARG A 88 -1.27 -12.53 -6.43
N PHE A 89 -1.08 -13.55 -5.60
CA PHE A 89 -1.84 -14.79 -5.70
C PHE A 89 -3.36 -14.59 -5.60
N ARG A 90 -3.81 -13.62 -4.80
CA ARG A 90 -5.25 -13.32 -4.63
C ARG A 90 -5.74 -12.24 -5.59
N ASN A 91 -4.86 -11.30 -5.95
CA ASN A 91 -5.20 -10.11 -6.71
C ASN A 91 -4.00 -9.59 -7.49
N GLU A 92 -4.01 -9.85 -8.80
CA GLU A 92 -2.92 -9.48 -9.70
C GLU A 92 -2.81 -7.95 -9.89
N GLU A 93 -3.89 -7.19 -9.72
CA GLU A 93 -3.94 -5.77 -10.12
C GLU A 93 -3.96 -4.78 -8.95
N ILE A 94 -4.11 -5.22 -7.71
CA ILE A 94 -4.16 -4.28 -6.58
C ILE A 94 -2.84 -3.48 -6.48
N PRO A 95 -2.90 -2.14 -6.37
CA PRO A 95 -1.71 -1.33 -6.26
C PRO A 95 -0.88 -1.65 -5.02
N ILE A 96 0.43 -1.84 -5.19
CA ILE A 96 1.40 -2.01 -4.10
C ILE A 96 2.49 -0.96 -4.25
N PHE A 97 2.71 -0.18 -3.19
CA PHE A 97 3.76 0.82 -3.10
C PHE A 97 4.76 0.39 -2.03
N LEU A 98 6.01 0.76 -2.24
CA LEU A 98 7.06 0.62 -1.23
C LEU A 98 7.46 1.99 -0.72
N HIS A 99 7.54 2.15 0.59
CA HIS A 99 7.95 3.34 1.29
C HIS A 99 9.28 3.04 1.98
N GLY A 100 10.27 3.91 1.81
CA GLY A 100 11.58 3.71 2.43
C GLY A 100 12.57 4.79 2.05
N GLU A 101 13.83 4.56 2.38
CA GLU A 101 14.93 5.48 2.06
C GLU A 101 15.47 5.25 0.64
N THR A 102 16.12 6.26 0.06
CA THR A 102 16.61 6.20 -1.34
C THR A 102 17.64 5.09 -1.57
N ARG A 103 18.40 4.70 -0.54
CA ARG A 103 19.42 3.64 -0.65
C ARG A 103 18.83 2.24 -0.61
N THR A 104 17.66 2.09 0.02
CA THR A 104 16.89 0.86 0.12
C THR A 104 16.60 0.25 -1.26
N SER A 105 16.15 1.07 -2.22
CA SER A 105 15.73 0.63 -3.56
C SER A 105 16.78 -0.19 -4.33
N ARG A 106 18.08 0.05 -4.09
CA ARG A 106 19.18 -0.62 -4.80
C ARG A 106 19.37 -2.08 -4.40
N HIS A 107 18.85 -2.47 -3.24
CA HIS A 107 19.04 -3.79 -2.66
C HIS A 107 17.83 -4.71 -2.89
N ILE A 108 16.77 -4.19 -3.54
CA ILE A 108 15.54 -4.93 -3.79
C ILE A 108 15.70 -5.75 -5.08
N PRO A 109 15.44 -7.07 -5.02
CA PRO A 109 15.45 -7.90 -6.21
C PRO A 109 14.46 -7.43 -7.28
N ASN A 110 14.86 -7.53 -8.55
CA ASN A 110 14.01 -7.14 -9.68
C ASN A 110 12.67 -7.89 -9.72
N GLU A 111 12.62 -9.12 -9.19
CA GLU A 111 11.36 -9.87 -9.08
C GLU A 111 10.33 -9.14 -8.21
N ILE A 112 10.74 -8.49 -7.12
CA ILE A 112 9.83 -7.71 -6.27
C ILE A 112 9.51 -6.38 -6.94
N LEU A 113 10.52 -5.68 -7.48
CA LEU A 113 10.34 -4.37 -8.12
C LEU A 113 9.31 -4.39 -9.25
N ARG A 114 9.21 -5.50 -9.99
CA ARG A 114 8.23 -5.66 -11.07
C ARG A 114 6.78 -5.77 -10.60
N GLU A 115 6.57 -6.16 -9.35
CA GLU A 115 5.24 -6.28 -8.75
C GLU A 115 4.79 -4.98 -8.09
N LEU A 116 5.69 -4.00 -7.91
CA LEU A 116 5.37 -2.72 -7.27
C LEU A 116 4.91 -1.68 -8.31
N ASN A 117 3.93 -0.87 -7.92
CA ASN A 117 3.42 0.25 -8.72
C ASN A 117 4.28 1.51 -8.55
N GLY A 118 4.99 1.65 -7.42
CA GLY A 118 5.88 2.77 -7.19
C GLY A 118 6.71 2.64 -5.92
N PHE A 119 7.78 3.44 -5.86
CA PHE A 119 8.62 3.62 -4.69
C PHE A 119 8.45 5.06 -4.18
N ILE A 120 8.25 5.20 -2.88
CA ILE A 120 8.02 6.44 -2.16
C ILE A 120 9.25 6.70 -1.30
N HIS A 121 9.94 7.79 -1.60
CA HIS A 121 11.15 8.19 -0.91
C HIS A 121 10.78 9.07 0.29
N MET A 122 10.94 8.53 1.49
CA MET A 122 10.50 9.17 2.73
C MET A 122 10.96 10.63 2.91
N HIS A 123 12.16 10.97 2.44
CA HIS A 123 12.77 12.29 2.64
C HIS A 123 12.79 13.19 1.40
N GLU A 124 12.44 12.64 0.23
CA GLU A 124 12.53 13.36 -1.04
C GLU A 124 11.14 13.67 -1.60
N ASP A 125 10.20 12.75 -1.40
CA ASP A 125 8.85 12.91 -1.90
C ASP A 125 7.98 13.74 -0.97
N THR A 126 7.10 14.52 -1.58
CA THR A 126 6.15 15.36 -0.86
C THR A 126 4.86 14.57 -0.56
N PRO A 127 4.48 14.40 0.72
CA PRO A 127 3.36 13.55 1.12
C PRO A 127 2.05 13.82 0.37
N GLU A 128 1.72 15.08 0.10
CA GLU A 128 0.47 15.46 -0.58
C GLU A 128 0.47 15.10 -2.08
N PHE A 129 1.63 15.07 -2.73
CA PHE A 129 1.73 14.60 -4.11
C PHE A 129 1.64 13.08 -4.18
N VAL A 130 2.31 12.40 -3.26
CA VAL A 130 2.29 10.93 -3.16
C VAL A 130 0.88 10.44 -2.80
N ALA A 131 0.21 11.06 -1.83
CA ALA A 131 -1.15 10.73 -1.43
C ALA A 131 -2.12 10.80 -2.63
N ARG A 132 -2.08 11.89 -3.40
CA ARG A 132 -2.90 12.04 -4.62
C ARG A 132 -2.60 10.97 -5.66
N TYR A 133 -1.33 10.58 -5.81
CA TYR A 133 -0.95 9.50 -6.71
C TYR A 133 -1.51 8.15 -6.24
N ILE A 134 -1.33 7.79 -4.97
CA ILE A 134 -1.85 6.55 -4.39
C ILE A 134 -3.37 6.49 -4.50
N VAL A 135 -4.06 7.57 -4.14
CA VAL A 135 -5.53 7.65 -4.21
C VAL A 135 -6.03 7.51 -5.65
N ARG A 136 -5.29 8.06 -6.63
CA ARG A 136 -5.62 7.88 -8.04
C ARG A 136 -5.51 6.41 -8.47
N GLU A 137 -4.43 5.73 -8.11
CA GLU A 137 -4.24 4.31 -8.44
C GLU A 137 -5.27 3.42 -7.73
N ALA A 138 -5.54 3.69 -6.45
CA ALA A 138 -6.57 3.02 -5.66
C ALA A 138 -7.97 3.17 -6.30
N ARG A 139 -8.34 4.40 -6.72
CA ARG A 139 -9.61 4.64 -7.43
C ARG A 139 -9.66 3.93 -8.78
N THR A 140 -8.56 3.95 -9.53
CA THR A 140 -8.46 3.26 -10.83
C THR A 140 -8.68 1.76 -10.68
N TYR A 141 -8.08 1.16 -9.65
CA TYR A 141 -8.29 -0.24 -9.29
C TYR A 141 -9.74 -0.51 -8.88
N LEU A 142 -10.33 0.29 -7.98
CA LEU A 142 -11.74 0.08 -7.58
C LEU A 142 -12.72 0.23 -8.74
N ASP A 143 -12.44 1.12 -9.68
CA ASP A 143 -13.24 1.36 -10.88
C ASP A 143 -13.16 0.23 -11.92
N SER A 144 -12.14 -0.64 -11.84
CA SER A 144 -11.96 -1.81 -12.70
C SER A 144 -12.63 -3.08 -12.16
N LEU A 145 -12.89 -3.15 -10.84
CA LEU A 145 -13.53 -4.31 -10.19
C LEU A 145 -14.94 -4.64 -10.67
N PRO A 146 -15.89 -3.69 -10.80
CA PRO A 146 -17.22 -4.04 -11.24
C PRO A 146 -17.21 -4.45 -12.72
N PRO A 147 -17.83 -5.59 -13.08
CA PRO A 147 -18.00 -5.96 -14.48
C PRO A 147 -18.69 -4.83 -15.26
N PRO A 148 -18.39 -4.63 -16.56
CA PRO A 148 -18.90 -3.51 -17.34
C PRO A 148 -20.43 -3.34 -17.26
N PHE A 149 -21.16 -4.46 -17.19
CA PHE A 149 -22.61 -4.48 -17.03
C PHE A 149 -23.10 -3.94 -15.68
N PHE A 150 -22.38 -4.25 -14.60
CA PHE A 150 -22.71 -3.79 -13.25
C PHE A 150 -22.45 -2.30 -13.09
N LYS A 151 -21.35 -1.80 -13.69
CA LYS A 151 -21.01 -0.37 -13.74
C LYS A 151 -22.11 0.45 -14.43
N ALA A 152 -22.63 -0.04 -15.57
CA ALA A 152 -23.73 0.60 -16.28
C ALA A 152 -25.04 0.64 -15.46
N LEU A 153 -25.37 -0.43 -14.73
CA LEU A 153 -26.55 -0.46 -13.86
C LEU A 153 -26.43 0.50 -12.67
N THR A 154 -25.24 0.62 -12.07
CA THR A 154 -25.02 1.57 -10.96
C THR A 154 -25.05 3.02 -11.43
N HIS A 155 -24.52 3.33 -12.62
CA HIS A 155 -24.64 4.67 -13.20
C HIS A 155 -26.10 5.04 -13.50
N TYR A 156 -26.85 4.12 -14.12
CA TYR A 156 -28.28 4.35 -14.43
C TYR A 156 -29.15 4.58 -13.19
N ALA A 157 -28.85 3.91 -12.07
CA ALA A 157 -29.59 4.09 -10.81
C ALA A 157 -29.18 5.35 -10.02
N GLY A 158 -28.01 5.94 -10.30
CA GLY A 158 -27.51 7.15 -9.63
C GLY A 158 -27.86 8.45 -10.36
N ASP A 159 -28.15 8.40 -11.66
CA ASP A 159 -28.57 9.55 -12.49
C ASP A 159 -30.09 9.83 -12.43
N GLY A 160 -30.83 9.16 -11.54
CA GLY A 160 -32.28 9.28 -11.33
C GLY A 160 -32.69 10.08 -10.11
#